data_AF-A0A1G2MUM1-F1
#
_entry.id   AF-A0A1G2MUM1-F1
#
_cell.length_a   1.000
_cell.length_b   1.000
_cell.length_c   1.000
_cell.angle_alpha   90.00
_cell.angle_beta   90.00
_cell.angle_gamma   90.00
#
_symmetry.space_group_name_H-M   'P 1'
#
loop_
_entity.id
_entity.type
_entity.pdbx_description
1 polymer ?
#
loop_
_entity_poly.entity_id
_entity_poly.type
_entity_poly.pdbx_seq_one_letter_code
_entity_poly.pdbx_strand_id
1 'polypeptide(L)'
;MTAMKKDKKSACEECSGTDVVHWVHKVSAAVDTASRYLSQPFKKIAHLASRPINIFCDYIFPRVFRLLAKIGIGKVMLEPDERDSMRSKMMWTSGDKRGIKVFQYRLFDNPANIFWAEYGGEKITFEALPRPKGYTSEALDWMDDKGVIKEIFQKNGVPTARGGRFFSFQSLRKQFYELEKPVIVKPSVGSRSRHTTIHIHNEDMLQKAFASAKKLSPFVILEEELRGSVFRIDLLGGKVAGILRRDPPFVFGDGILTIRELIMKENQNPKRHGIFHDIPIDEYTKRELQNQGLSLLSVPEKGRKIMLHPKVGRTQGGTNANVRKDAHEDNIRLFERIAEVLADPLIGVDFIMEDINTSWRKQSRFGVIECNSIPFLDLHHFPYEGEPVDMMSELWEVVFPKVLMGTEKKMTETLEPVHNLAGTRGKKY
;
A
#
# COMPACT_ATOMS: atom_id res chain seq x y z
N MET A 1 -0.33 15.15 -49.40
CA MET A 1 -1.37 15.75 -48.52
C MET A 1 -2.07 14.57 -47.83
N THR A 2 -2.00 14.32 -46.52
CA THR A 2 -1.45 15.05 -45.38
C THR A 2 -1.17 13.96 -44.35
N ALA A 3 0.09 13.74 -44.01
CA ALA A 3 0.45 12.84 -42.92
C ALA A 3 -0.16 13.41 -41.64
N MET A 4 -1.11 12.69 -41.03
CA MET A 4 -1.58 12.98 -39.69
C MET A 4 -0.38 12.88 -38.75
N LYS A 5 0.19 14.02 -38.38
CA LYS A 5 1.07 14.16 -37.23
C LYS A 5 0.30 13.60 -36.04
N LYS A 6 0.68 12.42 -35.55
CA LYS A 6 0.39 12.01 -34.18
C LYS A 6 1.09 13.04 -33.30
N ASP A 7 0.33 14.00 -32.79
CA ASP A 7 0.77 14.80 -31.66
C ASP A 7 1.12 13.84 -30.53
N LYS A 8 2.42 13.58 -30.34
CA LYS A 8 2.94 13.02 -29.10
C LYS A 8 2.57 14.02 -28.02
N LYS A 9 1.44 13.79 -27.33
CA LYS A 9 1.13 14.44 -26.05
C LYS A 9 2.40 14.33 -25.21
N SER A 10 2.97 15.46 -24.83
CA SER A 10 4.18 15.50 -24.02
C SER A 10 3.95 14.64 -22.78
N ALA A 11 4.84 13.67 -22.55
CA ALA A 11 4.80 12.83 -21.37
C ALA A 11 4.84 13.75 -20.13
N CYS A 12 3.89 13.59 -19.22
CA CYS A 12 3.84 14.42 -18.03
C CYS A 12 5.05 14.11 -17.11
N GLU A 13 5.85 15.12 -16.81
CA GLU A 13 7.06 14.99 -15.98
C GLU A 13 6.73 14.39 -14.59
N GLU A 14 5.61 14.79 -14.00
CA GLU A 14 5.15 14.30 -12.68
C GLU A 14 4.60 12.86 -12.70
N CYS A 15 4.38 12.30 -13.89
CA CYS A 15 3.96 10.92 -14.11
C CYS A 15 5.12 9.98 -14.41
N SER A 16 6.37 10.44 -14.29
CA SER A 16 7.59 9.64 -14.41
C SER A 16 7.63 8.79 -15.69
N GLY A 17 7.25 9.39 -16.83
CA GLY A 17 7.31 8.75 -18.15
C GLY A 17 6.25 7.68 -18.43
N THR A 18 5.24 7.51 -17.55
CA THR A 18 4.08 6.66 -17.87
C THR A 18 3.03 7.45 -18.65
N ASP A 19 2.51 6.87 -19.73
CA ASP A 19 1.42 7.44 -20.54
C ASP A 19 0.10 7.42 -19.76
N VAL A 20 -0.05 8.40 -18.85
CA VAL A 20 -1.25 8.56 -18.05
C VAL A 20 -2.19 9.53 -18.76
N VAL A 21 -3.36 9.02 -19.18
CA VAL A 21 -4.42 9.88 -19.72
C VAL A 21 -5.18 10.50 -18.55
N HIS A 22 -4.74 11.68 -18.09
CA HIS A 22 -5.27 12.37 -16.90
C HIS A 22 -6.80 12.51 -16.88
N TRP A 23 -7.42 12.79 -18.05
CA TRP A 23 -8.88 12.92 -18.15
C TRP A 23 -9.61 11.62 -17.79
N VAL A 24 -9.10 10.46 -18.22
CA VAL A 24 -9.70 9.14 -17.93
C VAL A 24 -9.66 8.88 -16.42
N HIS A 25 -8.52 9.16 -15.78
CA HIS A 25 -8.40 9.03 -14.32
C HIS A 25 -9.36 9.95 -13.57
N LYS A 26 -9.50 11.19 -14.03
CA LYS A 26 -10.41 12.16 -13.40
C LYS A 26 -11.88 11.75 -13.53
N VAL A 27 -12.29 11.23 -14.69
CA VAL A 27 -13.65 10.70 -14.91
C VAL A 27 -13.89 9.43 -14.13
N SER A 28 -12.96 8.47 -14.18
CA SER A 28 -13.06 7.24 -13.38
C SER A 28 -13.25 7.58 -11.92
N ALA A 29 -12.40 8.45 -11.35
CA ALA A 29 -12.52 8.87 -9.96
C ALA A 29 -13.87 9.53 -9.63
N ALA A 30 -14.44 10.31 -10.57
CA ALA A 30 -15.75 10.92 -10.39
C ALA A 30 -16.89 9.87 -10.44
N VAL A 31 -16.83 8.94 -11.41
CA VAL A 31 -17.79 7.83 -11.55
C VAL A 31 -17.72 6.91 -10.35
N ASP A 32 -16.52 6.54 -9.90
CA ASP A 32 -16.31 5.69 -8.73
C ASP A 32 -16.85 6.34 -7.45
N THR A 33 -16.70 7.66 -7.33
CA THR A 33 -17.28 8.42 -6.21
C THR A 33 -18.81 8.39 -6.29
N ALA A 34 -19.39 8.68 -7.45
CA ALA A 34 -20.84 8.68 -7.63
C ALA A 34 -21.47 7.28 -7.43
N SER A 35 -20.85 6.25 -8.00
CA SER A 35 -21.25 4.85 -7.87
C SER A 35 -21.27 4.40 -6.41
N ARG A 36 -20.28 4.79 -5.61
CA ARG A 36 -20.26 4.51 -4.17
C ARG A 36 -21.44 5.13 -3.43
N TYR A 37 -21.78 6.39 -3.70
CA TYR A 37 -22.94 7.04 -3.08
C TYR A 37 -24.26 6.37 -3.48
N LEU A 38 -24.41 5.98 -4.75
CA LEU A 38 -25.61 5.32 -5.25
C LEU A 38 -25.77 3.89 -4.72
N SER A 39 -24.67 3.17 -4.54
CA SER A 39 -24.69 1.77 -4.07
C SER A 39 -24.80 1.62 -2.55
N GLN A 40 -24.41 2.63 -1.76
CA GLN A 40 -24.47 2.63 -0.29
C GLN A 40 -25.74 1.98 0.33
N PRO A 41 -26.98 2.35 -0.07
CA PRO A 41 -28.19 1.78 0.53
C PRO A 41 -28.36 0.27 0.26
N PHE A 42 -27.76 -0.26 -0.80
CA PHE A 42 -27.87 -1.68 -1.18
C PHE A 42 -26.71 -2.53 -0.64
N LYS A 43 -25.60 -1.90 -0.23
CA LYS A 43 -24.37 -2.60 0.20
C LYS A 43 -24.57 -3.50 1.41
N LYS A 44 -25.35 -3.09 2.41
CA LYS A 44 -25.62 -3.92 3.60
C LYS A 44 -26.34 -5.23 3.24
N ILE A 45 -27.33 -5.14 2.36
CA ILE A 45 -28.09 -6.31 1.88
C ILE A 45 -27.17 -7.19 1.02
N ALA A 46 -26.37 -6.57 0.13
CA ALA A 46 -25.38 -7.28 -0.67
C ALA A 46 -24.32 -8.00 0.19
N HIS A 47 -23.84 -7.39 1.27
CA HIS A 47 -22.89 -8.00 2.20
C HIS A 47 -23.49 -9.21 2.94
N LEU A 48 -24.73 -9.10 3.42
CA LEU A 48 -25.43 -10.23 4.05
C LEU A 48 -25.59 -11.41 3.07
N ALA A 49 -25.84 -11.13 1.80
CA ALA A 49 -25.93 -12.15 0.75
C ALA A 49 -24.56 -12.62 0.20
N SER A 50 -23.47 -11.87 0.44
CA SER A 50 -22.18 -12.11 -0.21
C SER A 50 -21.50 -13.39 0.25
N ARG A 51 -21.65 -13.77 1.53
CA ARG A 51 -21.06 -15.02 2.04
C ARG A 51 -21.57 -16.28 1.33
N PRO A 52 -22.89 -16.56 1.27
CA PRO A 52 -23.38 -17.74 0.54
C PRO A 52 -23.07 -17.68 -0.95
N ILE A 53 -23.07 -16.49 -1.56
CA ILE A 53 -22.66 -16.29 -2.96
C ILE A 53 -21.19 -16.66 -3.17
N ASN A 54 -20.28 -16.17 -2.32
CA ASN A 54 -18.85 -16.45 -2.43
C ASN A 54 -18.56 -17.94 -2.28
N ILE A 55 -19.18 -18.61 -1.30
CA ILE A 55 -19.07 -20.06 -1.11
C ILE A 55 -19.59 -20.83 -2.33
N PHE A 56 -20.69 -20.36 -2.93
CA PHE A 56 -21.21 -20.94 -4.17
C PHE A 56 -20.25 -20.74 -5.36
N CYS A 57 -19.66 -19.54 -5.49
CA CYS A 57 -18.65 -19.25 -6.51
C CYS A 57 -17.40 -20.13 -6.33
N ASP A 58 -16.93 -20.34 -5.10
CA ASP A 58 -15.80 -21.24 -4.78
C ASP A 58 -16.04 -22.67 -5.29
N TYR A 59 -17.31 -23.10 -5.34
CA TYR A 59 -17.71 -24.40 -5.87
C TYR A 59 -17.88 -24.43 -7.39
N ILE A 60 -18.50 -23.39 -7.97
CA ILE A 60 -18.87 -23.38 -9.39
C ILE A 60 -17.73 -22.90 -10.29
N PHE A 61 -17.05 -21.80 -9.94
CA PHE A 61 -16.06 -21.16 -10.82
C PHE A 61 -14.92 -22.09 -11.23
N PRO A 62 -14.33 -22.92 -10.35
CA PRO A 62 -13.30 -23.87 -10.79
C PRO A 62 -13.81 -24.90 -11.81
N ARG A 63 -15.12 -25.22 -11.83
CA ARG A 63 -15.70 -26.09 -12.86
C ARG A 63 -15.91 -25.34 -14.17
N VAL A 64 -16.42 -24.10 -14.07
CA VAL A 64 -16.62 -23.22 -15.23
C VAL A 64 -15.29 -22.94 -15.92
N PHE A 65 -14.25 -22.53 -15.20
CA PHE A 65 -12.93 -22.26 -15.78
C PHE A 65 -12.29 -23.49 -16.42
N ARG A 66 -12.43 -24.67 -15.80
CA ARG A 66 -11.99 -25.93 -16.42
C ARG A 66 -12.77 -26.24 -17.70
N LEU A 67 -14.08 -25.99 -17.73
CA LEU A 67 -14.89 -26.18 -18.93
C LEU A 67 -14.50 -25.19 -20.03
N LEU A 68 -14.36 -23.90 -19.70
CA LEU A 68 -13.93 -22.85 -20.63
C LEU A 68 -12.58 -23.20 -21.27
N ALA A 69 -11.60 -23.63 -20.46
CA ALA A 69 -10.31 -24.07 -20.96
C ALA A 69 -10.43 -25.29 -21.88
N LYS A 70 -11.32 -26.26 -21.58
CA LYS A 70 -11.56 -27.43 -22.45
C LYS A 70 -12.17 -27.06 -23.80
N ILE A 71 -13.02 -26.04 -23.85
CA ILE A 71 -13.61 -25.56 -25.11
C ILE A 71 -12.75 -24.50 -25.81
N GLY A 72 -11.49 -24.32 -25.38
CA GLY A 72 -10.52 -23.40 -26.01
C GLY A 72 -10.66 -21.93 -25.61
N ILE A 73 -11.59 -21.61 -24.69
CA ILE A 73 -11.74 -20.27 -24.14
C ILE A 73 -10.81 -20.16 -22.92
N GLY A 74 -9.56 -19.76 -23.16
CA GLY A 74 -8.55 -19.57 -22.11
C GLY A 74 -7.82 -20.86 -21.70
N LYS A 75 -7.02 -20.76 -20.63
CA LYS A 75 -6.19 -21.84 -20.11
C LYS A 75 -6.22 -21.88 -18.58
N VAL A 76 -6.03 -23.07 -18.01
CA VAL A 76 -5.79 -23.26 -16.58
C VAL A 76 -4.32 -23.57 -16.38
N MET A 77 -3.65 -22.73 -15.61
CA MET A 77 -2.25 -22.90 -15.24
C MET A 77 -2.16 -23.56 -13.86
N LEU A 78 -1.30 -24.56 -13.73
CA LEU A 78 -0.97 -25.21 -12.46
C LEU A 78 0.40 -24.78 -11.92
N GLU A 79 1.21 -24.16 -12.76
CA GLU A 79 2.56 -23.70 -12.46
C GLU A 79 2.72 -22.27 -12.99
N PRO A 80 3.58 -21.44 -12.37
CA PRO A 80 3.88 -20.10 -12.86
C PRO A 80 4.70 -20.14 -14.16
N ASP A 81 4.62 -19.06 -14.94
CA ASP A 81 5.55 -18.81 -16.05
C ASP A 81 6.22 -17.43 -15.95
N GLU A 82 7.08 -17.10 -16.93
CA GLU A 82 7.85 -15.86 -16.90
C GLU A 82 7.00 -14.60 -16.84
N ARG A 83 5.77 -14.65 -17.38
CA ARG A 83 4.84 -13.51 -17.48
C ARG A 83 4.16 -13.21 -16.15
N ASP A 84 4.16 -14.15 -15.22
CA ASP A 84 3.59 -13.94 -13.90
C ASP A 84 4.41 -12.94 -13.09
N SER A 85 3.69 -12.08 -12.36
CA SER A 85 4.31 -11.21 -11.37
C SER A 85 5.02 -12.03 -10.29
N MET A 86 6.05 -11.45 -9.66
CA MET A 86 6.74 -12.12 -8.55
C MET A 86 5.74 -12.56 -7.48
N ARG A 87 4.84 -11.67 -7.05
CA ARG A 87 3.75 -11.98 -6.11
C ARG A 87 2.96 -13.22 -6.50
N SER A 88 2.58 -13.35 -7.77
CA SER A 88 1.85 -14.53 -8.26
C SER A 88 2.69 -15.79 -8.17
N LYS A 89 3.96 -15.75 -8.62
CA LYS A 89 4.91 -16.87 -8.52
C LYS A 89 5.06 -17.39 -7.09
N MET A 90 5.01 -16.48 -6.11
CA MET A 90 5.11 -16.84 -4.69
C MET A 90 3.90 -17.62 -4.18
N MET A 91 2.71 -17.43 -4.77
CA MET A 91 1.51 -18.18 -4.38
C MET A 91 1.69 -19.68 -4.63
N TRP A 92 2.18 -20.06 -5.82
CA TRP A 92 2.52 -21.45 -6.13
C TRP A 92 3.68 -21.95 -5.28
N THR A 93 4.81 -21.23 -5.29
CA THR A 93 6.03 -21.66 -4.57
C THR A 93 5.76 -21.92 -3.08
N SER A 94 4.97 -21.06 -2.44
CA SER A 94 4.61 -21.19 -1.01
C SER A 94 3.48 -22.19 -0.79
N GLY A 95 2.57 -22.32 -1.76
CA GLY A 95 1.51 -23.33 -1.74
C GLY A 95 2.07 -24.74 -1.82
N ASP A 96 3.00 -24.98 -2.74
CA ASP A 96 3.65 -26.29 -2.96
C ASP A 96 4.38 -26.79 -1.72
N LYS A 97 5.10 -25.89 -1.01
CA LYS A 97 5.73 -26.19 0.30
C LYS A 97 4.74 -26.73 1.33
N ARG A 98 3.45 -26.46 1.17
CA ARG A 98 2.36 -26.82 2.09
C ARG A 98 1.39 -27.85 1.51
N GLY A 99 1.60 -28.30 0.27
CA GLY A 99 0.66 -29.17 -0.43
C GLY A 99 -0.65 -28.48 -0.84
N ILE A 100 -0.66 -27.14 -0.91
CA ILE A 100 -1.80 -26.36 -1.41
C ILE A 100 -1.68 -26.30 -2.93
N LYS A 101 -2.68 -26.80 -3.65
CA LYS A 101 -2.70 -26.74 -5.11
C LYS A 101 -3.27 -25.40 -5.56
N VAL A 102 -2.45 -24.58 -6.20
CA VAL A 102 -2.84 -23.27 -6.72
C VAL A 102 -3.06 -23.34 -8.23
N PHE A 103 -4.13 -22.73 -8.69
CA PHE A 103 -4.51 -22.69 -10.10
C PHE A 103 -4.79 -21.25 -10.52
N GLN A 104 -4.45 -20.91 -11.76
CA GLN A 104 -4.79 -19.62 -12.37
C GLN A 104 -5.58 -19.85 -13.66
N TYR A 105 -6.63 -19.06 -13.87
CA TYR A 105 -7.31 -19.02 -15.16
C TYR A 105 -6.84 -17.83 -15.99
N ARG A 106 -6.47 -18.08 -17.25
CA ARG A 106 -6.00 -17.06 -18.20
C ARG A 106 -6.92 -16.99 -19.40
N LEU A 107 -7.60 -15.86 -19.57
CA LEU A 107 -8.36 -15.59 -20.78
C LEU A 107 -7.40 -15.07 -21.87
N PHE A 108 -7.43 -15.68 -23.06
CA PHE A 108 -6.54 -15.35 -24.18
C PHE A 108 -5.04 -15.33 -23.83
N ASP A 109 -4.62 -16.22 -22.93
CA ASP A 109 -3.22 -16.33 -22.46
C ASP A 109 -2.66 -15.11 -21.73
N ASN A 110 -3.51 -14.14 -21.40
CA ASN A 110 -3.14 -12.98 -20.59
C ASN A 110 -3.15 -13.39 -19.10
N PRO A 111 -2.05 -13.18 -18.35
CA PRO A 111 -2.03 -13.44 -16.90
C PRO A 111 -3.04 -12.55 -16.19
N ALA A 112 -4.21 -13.11 -15.92
CA ALA A 112 -5.27 -12.47 -15.15
C ALA A 112 -5.03 -12.69 -13.65
N ASN A 113 -5.69 -11.87 -12.82
CA ASN A 113 -5.66 -12.03 -11.38
C ASN A 113 -6.65 -13.09 -10.87
N ILE A 114 -7.11 -14.03 -11.71
CA ILE A 114 -8.16 -14.99 -11.34
C ILE A 114 -7.53 -16.31 -10.92
N PHE A 115 -7.65 -16.65 -9.65
CA PHE A 115 -7.06 -17.84 -9.05
C PHE A 115 -8.08 -18.67 -8.29
N TRP A 116 -7.74 -19.93 -8.07
CA TRP A 116 -8.32 -20.71 -6.98
C TRP A 116 -7.26 -21.62 -6.35
N ALA A 117 -7.46 -21.97 -5.10
CA ALA A 117 -6.59 -22.87 -4.36
C ALA A 117 -7.40 -24.02 -3.74
N GLU A 118 -6.78 -25.20 -3.67
CA GLU A 118 -7.38 -26.41 -3.11
C GLU A 118 -6.45 -27.00 -2.05
N TYR A 119 -6.98 -27.23 -0.83
CA TYR A 119 -6.24 -27.83 0.28
C TYR A 119 -7.21 -28.51 1.27
N GLY A 120 -6.87 -29.73 1.73
CA GLY A 120 -7.68 -30.43 2.74
C GLY A 120 -9.15 -30.68 2.35
N GLY A 121 -9.46 -30.75 1.06
CA GLY A 121 -10.84 -30.87 0.54
C GLY A 121 -11.58 -29.54 0.38
N GLU A 122 -11.03 -28.45 0.93
CA GLU A 122 -11.54 -27.10 0.78
C GLU A 122 -11.07 -26.46 -0.52
N LYS A 123 -11.90 -25.56 -1.05
CA LYS A 123 -11.62 -24.76 -2.25
C LYS A 123 -11.97 -23.32 -1.99
N ILE A 124 -11.11 -22.43 -2.45
CA ILE A 124 -11.35 -20.98 -2.43
C ILE A 124 -10.99 -20.40 -3.79
N THR A 125 -11.83 -19.49 -4.28
CA THR A 125 -11.61 -18.68 -5.47
C THR A 125 -11.31 -17.26 -5.03
N PHE A 126 -10.37 -16.60 -5.70
CA PHE A 126 -9.96 -15.26 -5.28
C PHE A 126 -9.35 -14.47 -6.43
N GLU A 127 -9.42 -13.15 -6.29
CA GLU A 127 -8.72 -12.22 -7.16
C GLU A 127 -7.41 -11.76 -6.50
N ALA A 128 -6.29 -11.96 -7.19
CA ALA A 128 -4.93 -11.58 -6.84
C ALA A 128 -4.34 -12.21 -5.56
N LEU A 129 -4.99 -12.07 -4.40
CA LEU A 129 -4.56 -12.64 -3.12
C LEU A 129 -5.74 -13.29 -2.37
N PRO A 130 -5.53 -14.46 -1.76
CA PRO A 130 -6.59 -15.21 -1.11
C PRO A 130 -7.03 -14.59 0.23
N ARG A 131 -8.29 -14.84 0.58
CA ARG A 131 -8.88 -14.62 1.90
C ARG A 131 -9.52 -15.93 2.37
N PRO A 132 -9.76 -16.11 3.69
CA PRO A 132 -10.42 -17.30 4.20
C PRO A 132 -11.77 -17.55 3.53
N LYS A 133 -12.17 -18.82 3.44
CA LYS A 133 -13.39 -19.23 2.75
C LYS A 133 -14.64 -18.52 3.31
N GLY A 134 -15.44 -17.95 2.41
CA GLY A 134 -16.67 -17.24 2.77
C GLY A 134 -16.43 -15.94 3.56
N TYR A 135 -15.19 -15.47 3.65
CA TYR A 135 -14.89 -14.18 4.27
C TYR A 135 -15.41 -13.03 3.41
N THR A 136 -15.95 -12.02 4.08
CA THR A 136 -16.53 -10.83 3.45
C THR A 136 -16.10 -9.62 4.26
N SER A 137 -15.53 -8.62 3.61
CA SER A 137 -15.04 -7.41 4.27
C SER A 137 -15.70 -6.19 3.66
N GLU A 138 -16.37 -5.40 4.50
CA GLU A 138 -16.88 -4.08 4.09
C GLU A 138 -15.74 -3.11 3.78
N ALA A 139 -14.55 -3.33 4.36
CA ALA A 139 -13.41 -2.46 4.13
C ALA A 139 -12.87 -2.51 2.72
N LEU A 140 -13.04 -3.61 1.99
CA LEU A 140 -12.61 -3.71 0.58
C LEU A 140 -13.22 -2.63 -0.32
N ASP A 141 -14.40 -2.12 0.04
CA ASP A 141 -15.09 -1.09 -0.72
C ASP A 141 -14.47 0.31 -0.59
N TRP A 142 -13.63 0.54 0.44
CA TRP A 142 -13.17 1.88 0.80
C TRP A 142 -11.75 1.98 1.35
N MET A 143 -11.10 0.89 1.75
CA MET A 143 -9.79 0.94 2.42
C MET A 143 -8.67 1.50 1.55
N ASP A 144 -8.79 1.36 0.22
CA ASP A 144 -7.84 1.91 -0.74
C ASP A 144 -8.12 3.42 -1.04
N ASP A 145 -9.24 3.98 -0.56
CA ASP A 145 -9.56 5.41 -0.67
C ASP A 145 -8.97 6.19 0.52
N LYS A 146 -7.87 6.91 0.23
CA LYS A 146 -7.12 7.73 1.19
C LYS A 146 -7.97 8.75 1.95
N GLY A 147 -9.03 9.27 1.33
CA GLY A 147 -9.90 10.23 1.99
C GLY A 147 -10.83 9.56 2.99
N VAL A 148 -11.47 8.45 2.58
CA VAL A 148 -12.43 7.72 3.42
C VAL A 148 -11.73 7.07 4.61
N ILE A 149 -10.59 6.41 4.37
CA ILE A 149 -9.86 5.72 5.44
C ILE A 149 -9.37 6.69 6.51
N LYS A 150 -8.95 7.90 6.12
CA LYS A 150 -8.55 8.94 7.05
C LYS A 150 -9.68 9.34 7.99
N GLU A 151 -10.87 9.60 7.45
CA GLU A 151 -12.03 9.96 8.26
C GLU A 151 -12.41 8.85 9.24
N ILE A 152 -12.35 7.58 8.81
CA ILE A 152 -12.63 6.41 9.66
C ILE A 152 -11.57 6.29 10.76
N PHE A 153 -10.29 6.44 10.42
CA PHE A 153 -9.19 6.35 11.38
C PHE A 153 -9.21 7.47 12.41
N GLN A 154 -9.50 8.71 12.01
CA GLN A 154 -9.65 9.81 12.95
C GLN A 154 -10.78 9.56 13.97
N LYS A 155 -11.94 9.05 13.51
CA LYS A 155 -13.06 8.69 14.39
C LYS A 155 -12.71 7.55 15.36
N ASN A 156 -11.84 6.65 14.94
CA ASN A 156 -11.37 5.52 15.75
C ASN A 156 -10.07 5.83 16.51
N GLY A 157 -9.59 7.08 16.54
CA GLY A 157 -8.36 7.45 17.25
C GLY A 157 -7.11 6.72 16.75
N VAL A 158 -7.08 6.35 15.46
CA VAL A 158 -5.88 5.88 14.75
C VAL A 158 -5.14 7.11 14.22
N PRO A 159 -3.83 7.25 14.50
CA PRO A 159 -3.04 8.41 14.08
C PRO A 159 -3.01 8.57 12.55
N THR A 160 -3.38 9.76 12.09
CA THR A 160 -3.30 10.20 10.70
C THR A 160 -2.84 11.66 10.68
N ALA A 161 -2.27 12.12 9.57
CA ALA A 161 -1.88 13.51 9.42
C ALA A 161 -3.09 14.46 9.57
N ARG A 162 -2.95 15.58 10.28
CA ARG A 162 -4.00 16.62 10.33
C ARG A 162 -4.21 17.22 8.94
N GLY A 163 -5.43 17.64 8.66
CA GLY A 163 -5.83 18.19 7.35
C GLY A 163 -7.06 17.49 6.80
N GLY A 164 -7.35 17.66 5.52
CA GLY A 164 -8.63 17.25 4.94
C GLY A 164 -8.66 17.11 3.42
N ARG A 165 -9.86 16.83 2.91
CA ARG A 165 -10.17 16.64 1.49
C ARG A 165 -10.96 17.84 0.97
N PHE A 166 -10.51 18.42 -0.14
CA PHE A 166 -11.02 19.68 -0.66
C PHE A 166 -11.35 19.61 -2.15
N PHE A 167 -12.44 20.27 -2.53
CA PHE A 167 -12.80 20.45 -3.94
C PHE A 167 -12.35 21.81 -4.50
N SER A 168 -12.29 22.87 -3.70
CA SER A 168 -11.92 24.21 -4.16
C SER A 168 -10.61 24.68 -3.54
N PHE A 169 -9.87 25.53 -4.27
CA PHE A 169 -8.64 26.13 -3.73
C PHE A 169 -8.94 27.01 -2.50
N GLN A 170 -10.07 27.73 -2.50
CA GLN A 170 -10.44 28.62 -1.39
C GLN A 170 -10.63 27.87 -0.07
N SER A 171 -11.32 26.72 -0.09
CA SER A 171 -11.51 25.90 1.11
C SER A 171 -10.20 25.27 1.59
N LEU A 172 -9.38 24.79 0.64
CA LEU A 172 -8.06 24.24 0.93
C LEU A 172 -7.11 25.30 1.51
N ARG A 173 -7.12 26.52 0.97
CA ARG A 173 -6.33 27.66 1.45
C ARG A 173 -6.73 28.07 2.86
N LYS A 174 -8.02 28.06 3.21
CA LYS A 174 -8.44 28.32 4.58
C LYS A 174 -7.82 27.31 5.54
N GLN A 175 -7.93 26.01 5.22
CA GLN A 175 -7.31 24.96 6.03
C GLN A 175 -5.79 25.10 6.11
N PHE A 176 -5.14 25.52 5.01
CA PHE A 176 -3.71 25.74 4.99
C PHE A 176 -3.27 26.65 6.13
N TYR A 177 -3.91 27.80 6.37
CA TYR A 177 -3.48 28.71 7.44
C TYR A 177 -3.64 28.14 8.86
N GLU A 178 -4.40 27.06 9.05
CA GLU A 178 -4.62 26.41 10.36
C GLU A 178 -3.65 25.24 10.64
N LEU A 179 -2.94 24.74 9.63
CA LEU A 179 -2.05 23.57 9.74
C LEU A 179 -0.61 23.97 10.01
N GLU A 180 0.10 23.15 10.80
CA GLU A 180 1.55 23.30 11.00
C GLU A 180 2.33 23.06 9.69
N LYS A 181 3.43 23.79 9.49
CA LYS A 181 4.27 23.67 8.29
C LYS A 181 5.45 22.72 8.50
N PRO A 182 5.99 22.08 7.44
CA PRO A 182 5.44 22.04 6.07
C PRO A 182 4.17 21.19 5.97
N VAL A 183 3.42 21.41 4.89
CA VAL A 183 2.27 20.59 4.49
C VAL A 183 2.55 19.86 3.17
N ILE A 184 1.73 18.85 2.89
CA ILE A 184 1.72 18.11 1.63
C ILE A 184 0.40 18.30 0.91
N VAL A 185 0.44 18.28 -0.41
CA VAL A 185 -0.75 18.26 -1.28
C VAL A 185 -0.66 17.07 -2.22
N LYS A 186 -1.72 16.27 -2.26
CA LYS A 186 -1.80 15.06 -3.11
C LYS A 186 -3.21 14.88 -3.69
N PRO A 187 -3.38 14.25 -4.86
CA PRO A 187 -4.71 13.89 -5.35
C PRO A 187 -5.37 12.86 -4.41
N SER A 188 -6.70 12.93 -4.27
CA SER A 188 -7.45 11.99 -3.42
C SER A 188 -7.45 10.56 -3.96
N VAL A 189 -7.27 10.41 -5.27
CA VAL A 189 -7.19 9.11 -5.97
C VAL A 189 -5.90 9.11 -6.78
N GLY A 190 -5.17 7.99 -6.72
CA GLY A 190 -3.92 7.81 -7.45
C GLY A 190 -2.87 7.06 -6.64
N SER A 191 -1.88 6.55 -7.38
CA SER A 191 -0.79 5.73 -6.84
C SER A 191 0.58 6.30 -7.20
N ARG A 192 1.64 5.72 -6.61
CA ARG A 192 3.06 6.03 -6.92
C ARG A 192 3.45 7.50 -6.67
N SER A 193 2.76 8.15 -5.74
CA SER A 193 2.99 9.56 -5.37
C SER A 193 2.95 10.53 -6.57
N ARG A 194 2.18 10.20 -7.62
CA ARG A 194 1.99 11.10 -8.77
C ARG A 194 1.26 12.36 -8.35
N HIS A 195 1.69 13.52 -8.86
CA HIS A 195 1.14 14.83 -8.51
C HIS A 195 1.05 15.09 -7.00
N THR A 196 2.01 14.52 -6.24
CA THR A 196 2.18 14.79 -4.82
C THR A 196 3.28 15.82 -4.65
N THR A 197 2.98 16.92 -3.99
CA THR A 197 3.94 17.97 -3.66
C THR A 197 4.12 18.01 -2.15
N ILE A 198 5.38 17.94 -1.71
CA ILE A 198 5.79 17.97 -0.29
C ILE A 198 6.56 19.27 0.01
N HIS A 199 6.90 19.52 1.27
CA HIS A 199 7.64 20.70 1.71
C HIS A 199 6.96 22.03 1.36
N ILE A 200 5.62 22.08 1.40
CA ILE A 200 4.88 23.31 1.09
C ILE A 200 4.87 24.21 2.33
N HIS A 201 5.54 25.36 2.22
CA HIS A 201 5.66 26.33 3.31
C HIS A 201 4.82 27.59 3.11
N ASN A 202 4.46 27.94 1.87
CA ASN A 202 3.76 29.18 1.53
C ASN A 202 2.62 28.96 0.51
N GLU A 203 1.78 29.99 0.34
CA GLU A 203 0.59 29.94 -0.52
C GLU A 203 0.94 29.80 -2.01
N ASP A 204 2.05 30.38 -2.49
CA ASP A 204 2.46 30.26 -3.90
C ASP A 204 2.78 28.80 -4.26
N MET A 205 3.48 28.10 -3.37
CA MET A 205 3.71 26.66 -3.51
C MET A 205 2.40 25.87 -3.43
N LEU A 206 1.50 26.25 -2.51
CA LEU A 206 0.19 25.63 -2.34
C LEU A 206 -0.66 25.71 -3.61
N GLN A 207 -0.69 26.87 -4.28
CA GLN A 207 -1.45 27.09 -5.51
C GLN A 207 -0.94 26.20 -6.65
N LYS A 208 0.38 26.13 -6.83
CA LYS A 208 1.01 25.25 -7.84
C LYS A 208 0.71 23.78 -7.56
N ALA A 209 0.83 23.38 -6.29
CA ALA A 209 0.56 22.01 -5.86
C ALA A 209 -0.91 21.61 -6.06
N PHE A 210 -1.85 22.50 -5.71
CA PHE A 210 -3.28 22.28 -5.92
C PHE A 210 -3.62 22.11 -7.41
N ALA A 211 -3.10 23.01 -8.26
CA ALA A 211 -3.29 22.93 -9.70
C ALA A 211 -2.73 21.63 -10.28
N SER A 212 -1.59 21.14 -9.77
CA SER A 212 -1.02 19.87 -10.18
C SER A 212 -1.90 18.68 -9.76
N ALA A 213 -2.27 18.57 -8.48
CA ALA A 213 -3.10 17.48 -7.98
C ALA A 213 -4.47 17.41 -8.68
N LYS A 214 -5.07 18.56 -9.03
CA LYS A 214 -6.34 18.66 -9.75
C LYS A 214 -6.32 18.07 -11.17
N LYS A 215 -5.13 17.84 -11.75
CA LYS A 215 -4.99 17.15 -13.04
C LYS A 215 -5.42 15.69 -12.94
N LEU A 216 -5.17 15.03 -11.81
CA LEU A 216 -5.49 13.61 -11.61
C LEU A 216 -6.82 13.35 -10.91
N SER A 217 -7.21 14.21 -9.98
CA SER A 217 -8.40 13.95 -9.15
C SER A 217 -9.26 15.21 -8.99
N PRO A 218 -10.60 15.08 -9.02
CA PRO A 218 -11.49 16.18 -8.65
C PRO A 218 -11.39 16.57 -7.17
N PHE A 219 -10.83 15.72 -6.31
CA PHE A 219 -10.61 16.06 -4.90
C PHE A 219 -9.12 16.07 -4.58
N VAL A 220 -8.70 17.05 -3.79
CA VAL A 220 -7.31 17.24 -3.38
C VAL A 220 -7.21 17.10 -1.87
N ILE A 221 -6.21 16.35 -1.41
CA ILE A 221 -5.89 16.17 0.00
C ILE A 221 -4.79 17.16 0.37
N LEU A 222 -5.01 17.92 1.46
CA LEU A 222 -4.03 18.79 2.10
C LEU A 222 -3.79 18.28 3.53
N GLU A 223 -2.53 18.02 3.89
CA GLU A 223 -2.18 17.46 5.20
C GLU A 223 -0.89 18.05 5.75
N GLU A 224 -0.74 18.07 7.07
CA GLU A 224 0.57 18.27 7.71
C GLU A 224 1.53 17.18 7.22
N GLU A 225 2.77 17.58 6.93
CA GLU A 225 3.79 16.62 6.53
C GLU A 225 4.18 15.73 7.72
N LEU A 226 4.11 14.42 7.56
CA LEU A 226 4.58 13.48 8.58
C LEU A 226 6.12 13.40 8.55
N ARG A 227 6.75 13.09 9.68
CA ARG A 227 8.19 13.04 9.85
C ARG A 227 8.69 11.62 10.06
N GLY A 228 9.80 11.31 9.39
CA GLY A 228 10.53 10.06 9.58
C GLY A 228 10.52 9.15 8.37
N SER A 229 10.77 7.86 8.63
CA SER A 229 10.85 6.83 7.60
C SER A 229 9.45 6.32 7.21
N VAL A 230 9.31 5.85 5.97
CA VAL A 230 8.10 5.17 5.53
C VAL A 230 8.22 3.69 5.92
N PHE A 231 7.22 3.15 6.59
CA PHE A 231 7.12 1.75 6.94
C PHE A 231 5.97 1.11 6.18
N ARG A 232 6.21 -0.06 5.58
CA ARG A 232 5.19 -0.98 5.08
C ARG A 232 4.95 -2.03 6.15
N ILE A 233 3.76 -2.01 6.76
CA ILE A 233 3.31 -3.00 7.73
C ILE A 233 2.30 -3.89 7.03
N ASP A 234 2.57 -5.18 6.95
CA ASP A 234 1.62 -6.15 6.42
C ASP A 234 1.00 -6.93 7.59
N LEU A 235 -0.33 -6.82 7.70
CA LEU A 235 -1.18 -7.44 8.70
C LEU A 235 -1.87 -8.65 8.07
N LEU A 236 -1.67 -9.82 8.68
CA LEU A 236 -2.27 -11.09 8.27
C LEU A 236 -3.07 -11.65 9.45
N GLY A 237 -4.35 -11.95 9.24
CA GLY A 237 -5.23 -12.50 10.29
C GLY A 237 -5.33 -11.61 11.53
N GLY A 238 -5.24 -10.28 11.36
CA GLY A 238 -5.26 -9.32 12.47
C GLY A 238 -3.94 -9.12 13.19
N LYS A 239 -2.85 -9.79 12.75
CA LYS A 239 -1.54 -9.75 13.39
C LYS A 239 -0.46 -9.17 12.49
N VAL A 240 0.55 -8.53 13.08
CA VAL A 240 1.70 -8.01 12.33
C VAL A 240 2.57 -9.17 11.85
N ALA A 241 2.49 -9.45 10.54
CA ALA A 241 3.28 -10.49 9.89
C ALA A 241 4.63 -9.95 9.40
N GLY A 242 4.67 -8.70 8.90
CA GLY A 242 5.89 -8.09 8.37
C GLY A 242 5.95 -6.60 8.62
N ILE A 243 7.15 -6.07 8.85
CA ILE A 243 7.43 -4.61 8.85
C ILE A 243 8.69 -4.35 8.02
N LEU A 244 8.55 -3.60 6.94
CA LEU A 244 9.66 -3.08 6.14
C LEU A 244 9.79 -1.57 6.34
N ARG A 245 10.96 -1.10 6.74
CA ARG A 245 11.34 0.29 6.50
C ARG A 245 11.64 0.47 5.02
N ARG A 246 11.15 1.53 4.40
CA ARG A 246 11.37 1.89 3.00
C ARG A 246 12.09 3.23 2.96
N ASP A 247 13.33 3.19 2.51
CA ASP A 247 14.19 4.35 2.46
C ASP A 247 14.23 4.88 1.02
N PRO A 248 14.01 6.19 0.79
CA PRO A 248 14.41 6.82 -0.46
C PRO A 248 15.93 6.71 -0.64
N PRO A 249 16.48 6.84 -1.86
CA PRO A 249 17.93 6.81 -2.05
C PRO A 249 18.62 7.88 -1.18
N PHE A 250 19.69 7.46 -0.52
CA PHE A 250 20.48 8.34 0.35
C PHE A 250 21.95 7.91 0.32
N VAL A 251 22.83 8.80 0.78
CA VAL A 251 24.23 8.50 1.11
C VAL A 251 24.56 9.10 2.48
N PHE A 252 25.54 8.52 3.17
CA PHE A 252 26.11 9.12 4.37
C PHE A 252 27.39 9.87 4.02
N GLY A 253 27.53 11.09 4.52
CA GLY A 253 28.79 11.82 4.45
C GLY A 253 29.89 11.04 5.17
N ASP A 254 31.09 11.08 4.62
CA ASP A 254 32.31 10.57 5.26
C ASP A 254 33.27 11.70 5.65
N GLY A 255 32.93 12.96 5.35
CA GLY A 255 33.75 14.14 5.57
C GLY A 255 34.88 14.34 4.55
N ILE A 256 34.97 13.49 3.53
CA ILE A 256 36.08 13.47 2.57
C ILE A 256 35.57 13.56 1.13
N LEU A 257 34.63 12.68 0.77
CA LEU A 257 34.12 12.54 -0.60
C LEU A 257 32.97 13.51 -0.88
N THR A 258 32.90 13.95 -2.12
CA THR A 258 31.73 14.70 -2.61
C THR A 258 30.50 13.79 -2.68
N ILE A 259 29.30 14.38 -2.64
CA ILE A 259 28.05 13.63 -2.82
C ILE A 259 28.06 12.81 -4.13
N ARG A 260 28.61 13.35 -5.22
CA ARG A 260 28.74 12.61 -6.49
C ARG A 260 29.57 11.33 -6.33
N GLU A 261 30.71 11.41 -5.65
CA GLU A 261 31.60 10.28 -5.43
C GLU A 261 30.97 9.26 -4.48
N LEU A 262 30.25 9.72 -3.44
CA LEU A 262 29.49 8.86 -2.53
C LEU A 262 28.41 8.08 -3.29
N ILE A 263 27.69 8.72 -4.22
CA ILE A 263 26.69 8.04 -5.08
C ILE A 263 27.37 6.99 -5.96
N MET A 264 28.47 7.34 -6.61
CA MET A 264 29.21 6.40 -7.47
C MET A 264 29.69 5.19 -6.69
N LYS A 265 30.20 5.40 -5.46
CA LYS A 265 30.61 4.32 -4.55
C LYS A 265 29.43 3.45 -4.13
N GLU A 266 28.30 4.04 -3.77
CA GLU A 266 27.10 3.29 -3.38
C GLU A 266 26.53 2.46 -4.54
N ASN A 267 26.60 2.98 -5.77
CA ASN A 267 26.17 2.26 -6.98
C ASN A 267 27.10 1.09 -7.36
N GLN A 268 28.29 0.98 -6.78
CA GLN A 268 29.14 -0.21 -6.95
C GLN A 268 28.69 -1.38 -6.06
N ASN A 269 27.71 -1.18 -5.17
CA ASN A 269 27.19 -2.23 -4.32
C ASN A 269 26.49 -3.31 -5.15
N PRO A 270 26.94 -4.59 -5.13
CA PRO A 270 26.34 -5.65 -5.93
C PRO A 270 24.83 -5.86 -5.69
N LYS A 271 24.32 -5.49 -4.51
CA LYS A 271 22.88 -5.57 -4.19
C LYS A 271 22.01 -4.68 -5.10
N ARG A 272 22.59 -3.67 -5.77
CA ARG A 272 21.93 -2.75 -6.71
C ARG A 272 21.92 -3.24 -8.16
N HIS A 273 22.44 -4.43 -8.42
CA HIS A 273 22.48 -5.02 -9.76
C HIS A 273 21.50 -6.21 -9.82
N GLY A 274 20.21 -5.92 -9.61
CA GLY A 274 19.15 -6.93 -9.64
C GLY A 274 17.80 -6.32 -9.30
N ILE A 275 17.24 -6.69 -8.14
CA ILE A 275 15.94 -6.19 -7.68
C ILE A 275 16.01 -4.70 -7.31
N PHE A 276 17.10 -4.27 -6.68
CA PHE A 276 17.39 -2.86 -6.41
C PHE A 276 18.20 -2.30 -7.56
N HIS A 277 18.07 -1.00 -7.82
CA HIS A 277 18.72 -0.34 -8.94
C HIS A 277 19.72 0.71 -8.43
N ASP A 278 20.57 1.17 -9.35
CA ASP A 278 21.46 2.30 -9.14
C ASP A 278 20.67 3.58 -8.81
N ILE A 279 21.30 4.44 -8.02
CA ILE A 279 20.84 5.78 -7.75
C ILE A 279 21.20 6.66 -8.97
N PRO A 280 20.21 7.18 -9.71
CA PRO A 280 20.48 8.05 -10.84
C PRO A 280 20.95 9.43 -10.36
N ILE A 281 21.73 10.13 -11.20
CA ILE A 281 22.01 11.55 -11.03
C ILE A 281 21.20 12.31 -12.07
N ASP A 282 19.98 12.71 -11.70
CA ASP A 282 19.02 13.39 -12.55
C ASP A 282 18.58 14.75 -11.97
N GLU A 283 17.64 15.42 -12.64
CA GLU A 283 17.11 16.71 -12.17
C GLU A 283 16.35 16.60 -10.84
N TYR A 284 15.75 15.44 -10.54
CA TYR A 284 15.14 15.21 -9.24
C TYR A 284 16.20 15.17 -8.14
N THR A 285 17.32 14.50 -8.40
CA THR A 285 18.47 14.42 -7.48
C THR A 285 19.03 15.80 -7.19
N LYS A 286 19.26 16.60 -8.24
CA LYS A 286 19.75 17.98 -8.08
C LYS A 286 18.79 18.85 -7.29
N ARG A 287 17.48 18.77 -7.57
CA ARG A 287 16.46 19.53 -6.84
C ARG A 287 16.39 19.12 -5.37
N GLU A 288 16.48 17.83 -5.07
CA GLU A 288 16.46 17.33 -3.71
C GLU A 288 17.68 17.82 -2.90
N LEU A 289 18.87 17.82 -3.52
CA LEU A 289 20.07 18.40 -2.90
C LEU A 289 19.92 19.91 -2.66
N GLN A 290 19.36 20.65 -3.63
CA GLN A 290 19.09 22.09 -3.48
C GLN A 290 18.14 22.38 -2.32
N ASN A 291 17.09 21.58 -2.13
CA ASN A 291 16.18 21.70 -0.99
C ASN A 291 16.91 21.58 0.37
N GLN A 292 18.01 20.82 0.40
CA GLN A 292 18.88 20.65 1.57
C GLN A 292 20.04 21.67 1.63
N GLY A 293 20.10 22.62 0.69
CA GLY A 293 21.20 23.59 0.58
C GLY A 293 22.53 22.98 0.11
N LEU A 294 22.47 21.85 -0.60
CA LEU A 294 23.63 21.09 -1.05
C LEU A 294 23.71 21.02 -2.57
N SER A 295 24.87 20.60 -3.07
CA SER A 295 25.12 20.30 -4.48
C SER A 295 25.89 19.00 -4.62
N LEU A 296 26.01 18.47 -5.85
CA LEU A 296 26.80 17.26 -6.11
C LEU A 296 28.29 17.40 -5.72
N LEU A 297 28.80 18.63 -5.63
CA LEU A 297 30.18 18.93 -5.26
C LEU A 297 30.37 19.16 -3.75
N SER A 298 29.28 19.19 -2.98
CA SER A 298 29.35 19.36 -1.53
C SER A 298 29.97 18.11 -0.89
N VAL A 299 30.81 18.32 0.13
CA VAL A 299 31.40 17.27 0.98
C VAL A 299 30.64 17.27 2.31
N PRO A 300 29.74 16.31 2.57
CA PRO A 300 28.95 16.30 3.80
C PRO A 300 29.77 15.79 4.99
N GLU A 301 29.49 16.33 6.17
CA GLU A 301 30.09 15.88 7.43
C GLU A 301 29.88 14.38 7.65
N LYS A 302 30.86 13.75 8.33
CA LYS A 302 30.82 12.33 8.62
C LYS A 302 29.55 11.95 9.39
N GLY A 303 28.80 10.98 8.88
CA GLY A 303 27.58 10.47 9.49
C GLY A 303 26.31 11.25 9.14
N ARG A 304 26.40 12.38 8.42
CA ARG A 304 25.21 13.11 7.96
C ARG A 304 24.51 12.33 6.83
N LYS A 305 23.25 11.93 7.03
CA LYS A 305 22.41 11.31 5.98
C LYS A 305 21.96 12.38 4.99
N ILE A 306 22.25 12.17 3.71
CA ILE A 306 21.85 13.06 2.61
C ILE A 306 20.83 12.33 1.75
N MET A 307 19.62 12.88 1.68
CA MET A 307 18.56 12.34 0.82
C MET A 307 18.81 12.75 -0.63
N LEU A 308 18.57 11.84 -1.56
CA LEU A 308 18.83 12.05 -3.00
C LEU A 308 17.56 12.06 -3.83
N HIS A 309 16.45 11.58 -3.28
CA HIS A 309 15.16 11.61 -3.94
C HIS A 309 14.04 11.51 -2.89
N PRO A 310 12.86 12.10 -3.10
CA PRO A 310 11.75 12.01 -2.13
C PRO A 310 10.97 10.67 -2.18
N LYS A 311 11.05 9.94 -3.30
CA LYS A 311 10.34 8.66 -3.48
C LYS A 311 11.18 7.44 -3.04
N VAL A 312 10.51 6.48 -2.40
CA VAL A 312 11.04 5.20 -1.90
C VAL A 312 11.08 4.06 -2.96
N GLY A 313 11.07 4.41 -4.26
CA GLY A 313 10.98 3.43 -5.34
C GLY A 313 12.34 2.79 -5.64
N ARG A 314 12.35 1.47 -5.88
CA ARG A 314 13.57 0.74 -6.27
C ARG A 314 14.24 1.33 -7.51
N THR A 315 13.45 1.79 -8.48
CA THR A 315 13.94 2.41 -9.73
C THR A 315 14.59 3.78 -9.53
N GLN A 316 14.37 4.45 -8.39
CA GLN A 316 15.08 5.67 -8.01
C GLN A 316 16.31 5.35 -7.14
N GLY A 317 16.64 4.08 -6.92
CA GLY A 317 17.69 3.65 -6.00
C GLY A 317 17.27 3.56 -4.54
N GLY A 318 15.96 3.61 -4.26
CA GLY A 318 15.42 3.39 -2.91
C GLY A 318 15.62 1.95 -2.44
N THR A 319 15.79 1.79 -1.13
CA THR A 319 16.09 0.50 -0.47
C THR A 319 15.00 0.15 0.55
N ASN A 320 15.06 -1.05 1.11
CA ASN A 320 14.17 -1.45 2.19
C ASN A 320 14.88 -2.34 3.22
N ALA A 321 14.43 -2.28 4.47
CA ALA A 321 15.00 -3.06 5.56
C ALA A 321 13.89 -3.78 6.31
N ASN A 322 14.04 -5.08 6.56
CA ASN A 322 13.14 -5.80 7.46
C ASN A 322 13.48 -5.44 8.90
N VAL A 323 12.54 -4.75 9.57
CA VAL A 323 12.71 -4.18 10.91
C VAL A 323 11.64 -4.69 11.88
N ARG A 324 10.96 -5.80 11.55
CA ARG A 324 9.89 -6.35 12.41
C ARG A 324 10.38 -6.66 13.82
N LYS A 325 11.59 -7.19 13.96
CA LYS A 325 12.18 -7.56 15.25
C LYS A 325 12.56 -6.35 16.10
N ASP A 326 12.79 -5.21 15.44
CA ASP A 326 13.21 -3.96 16.06
C ASP A 326 12.01 -3.14 16.56
N ALA A 327 10.79 -3.52 16.17
CA ALA A 327 9.60 -2.75 16.45
C ALA A 327 9.20 -2.79 17.92
N HIS A 328 9.02 -1.60 18.50
CA HIS A 328 8.49 -1.44 19.86
C HIS A 328 7.09 -2.04 19.99
N GLU A 329 6.78 -2.66 21.12
CA GLU A 329 5.52 -3.37 21.33
C GLU A 329 4.28 -2.44 21.21
N ASP A 330 4.37 -1.21 21.71
CA ASP A 330 3.30 -0.20 21.50
C ASP A 330 2.98 0.05 20.02
N ASN A 331 3.97 -0.04 19.14
CA ASN A 331 3.78 0.14 17.69
C ASN A 331 3.06 -1.08 17.11
N ILE A 332 3.44 -2.30 17.53
CA ILE A 332 2.73 -3.53 17.18
C ILE A 332 1.26 -3.46 17.58
N ARG A 333 0.97 -3.07 18.84
CA ARG A 333 -0.41 -2.92 19.33
C ARG A 333 -1.21 -1.89 18.53
N LEU A 334 -0.57 -0.78 18.11
CA LEU A 334 -1.21 0.20 17.23
C LEU A 334 -1.55 -0.39 15.86
N PHE A 335 -0.63 -1.15 15.26
CA PHE A 335 -0.85 -1.75 13.95
C PHE A 335 -1.92 -2.85 14.00
N GLU A 336 -1.97 -3.67 15.05
CA GLU A 336 -3.04 -4.67 15.23
C GLU A 336 -4.40 -4.01 15.44
N ARG A 337 -4.46 -2.87 16.16
CA ARG A 337 -5.68 -2.06 16.27
C ARG A 337 -6.14 -1.50 14.91
N ILE A 338 -5.21 -1.17 14.01
CA ILE A 338 -5.57 -0.80 12.63
C ILE A 338 -6.27 -1.98 11.93
N ALA A 339 -5.78 -3.21 12.15
CA ALA A 339 -6.41 -4.40 11.61
C ALA A 339 -7.83 -4.60 12.14
N GLU A 340 -8.07 -4.34 13.43
CA GLU A 340 -9.40 -4.42 14.04
C GLU A 340 -10.38 -3.41 13.42
N VAL A 341 -9.93 -2.16 13.19
CA VAL A 341 -10.78 -1.11 12.58
C VAL A 341 -11.15 -1.45 11.14
N LEU A 342 -10.21 -2.02 10.38
CA LEU A 342 -10.43 -2.40 8.99
C LEU A 342 -11.16 -3.74 8.85
N ALA A 343 -11.08 -4.63 9.84
CA ALA A 343 -11.74 -5.93 9.84
C ALA A 343 -11.57 -6.69 8.50
N ASP A 344 -10.31 -6.77 8.01
CA ASP A 344 -9.91 -7.61 6.88
C ASP A 344 -8.67 -8.44 7.27
N PRO A 345 -8.55 -9.70 6.83
CA PRO A 345 -7.45 -10.57 7.22
C PRO A 345 -6.17 -10.29 6.43
N LEU A 346 -6.21 -9.41 5.43
CA LEU A 346 -5.07 -9.09 4.57
C LEU A 346 -5.01 -7.59 4.31
N ILE A 347 -4.05 -6.92 4.96
CA ILE A 347 -3.95 -5.46 4.89
C ILE A 347 -2.48 -5.07 4.80
N GLY A 348 -2.13 -4.26 3.81
CA GLY A 348 -0.87 -3.52 3.82
C GLY A 348 -1.07 -2.08 4.23
N VAL A 349 -0.38 -1.63 5.27
CA VAL A 349 -0.43 -0.26 5.78
C VAL A 349 0.88 0.45 5.46
N ASP A 350 0.81 1.62 4.82
CA ASP A 350 1.94 2.53 4.76
C ASP A 350 1.82 3.53 5.90
N PHE A 351 2.86 3.62 6.72
CA PHE A 351 2.92 4.42 7.94
C PHE A 351 4.19 5.26 7.96
N ILE A 352 4.15 6.50 8.45
CA ILE A 352 5.35 7.30 8.70
C ILE A 352 5.54 7.47 10.19
N MET A 353 6.77 7.22 10.66
CA MET A 353 7.26 7.58 12.00
C MET A 353 8.78 7.76 11.98
N GLU A 354 9.34 8.43 12.98
CA GLU A 354 10.79 8.70 13.04
C GLU A 354 11.58 7.43 13.35
N ASP A 355 11.12 6.65 14.33
CA ASP A 355 11.82 5.44 14.78
C ASP A 355 10.85 4.34 15.19
N ILE A 356 11.02 3.15 14.61
CA ILE A 356 10.20 1.97 14.90
C ILE A 356 10.53 1.34 16.27
N ASN A 357 11.72 1.59 16.81
CA ASN A 357 12.19 1.08 18.10
C ASN A 357 11.64 1.88 19.29
N THR A 358 11.12 3.08 19.03
CA THR A 358 10.55 3.95 20.05
C THR A 358 9.02 3.87 20.00
N SER A 359 8.38 3.83 21.17
CA SER A 359 6.92 3.90 21.27
C SER A 359 6.37 5.11 20.49
N TRP A 360 5.36 4.89 19.65
CA TRP A 360 4.66 5.94 18.90
C TRP A 360 4.10 7.04 19.83
N ARG A 361 3.83 6.71 21.09
CA ARG A 361 3.32 7.66 22.10
C ARG A 361 4.33 8.75 22.47
N LYS A 362 5.61 8.54 22.16
CA LYS A 362 6.72 9.48 22.43
C LYS A 362 7.17 10.25 21.19
N GLN A 363 6.54 10.01 20.05
CA GLN A 363 6.87 10.64 18.78
C GLN A 363 5.80 11.67 18.41
N SER A 364 6.08 12.52 17.43
CA SER A 364 5.12 13.51 16.93
C SER A 364 5.10 13.48 15.40
N ARG A 365 4.03 14.01 14.78
CA ARG A 365 3.87 14.06 13.32
C ARG A 365 4.11 12.70 12.63
N PHE A 366 3.48 11.65 13.14
CA PHE A 366 3.50 10.29 12.60
C PHE A 366 2.07 9.84 12.29
N GLY A 367 1.90 8.77 11.52
CA GLY A 367 0.57 8.22 11.25
C GLY A 367 0.47 7.40 9.96
N VAL A 368 -0.74 6.91 9.72
CA VAL A 368 -1.08 6.18 8.50
C VAL A 368 -1.11 7.11 7.30
N ILE A 369 -0.49 6.69 6.20
CA ILE A 369 -0.50 7.36 4.90
C ILE A 369 -1.65 6.80 4.03
N GLU A 370 -1.70 5.48 3.91
CA GLU A 370 -2.65 4.73 3.09
C GLU A 370 -2.70 3.26 3.55
N CYS A 371 -3.79 2.57 3.21
CA CYS A 371 -3.88 1.12 3.29
C CYS A 371 -4.10 0.52 1.90
N ASN A 372 -3.81 -0.76 1.78
CA ASN A 372 -3.86 -1.51 0.54
C ASN A 372 -4.52 -2.87 0.79
N SER A 373 -5.60 -3.15 0.08
CA SER A 373 -6.33 -4.43 0.07
C SER A 373 -5.57 -5.56 -0.62
N ILE A 374 -4.64 -5.22 -1.53
CA ILE A 374 -3.81 -6.16 -2.28
C ILE A 374 -2.33 -5.77 -2.17
N PRO A 375 -1.71 -5.94 -0.98
CA PRO A 375 -0.34 -5.52 -0.76
C PRO A 375 0.67 -6.28 -1.64
N PHE A 376 1.82 -5.66 -1.84
CA PHE A 376 2.97 -6.28 -2.51
C PHE A 376 3.76 -7.11 -1.51
N LEU A 377 3.23 -8.27 -1.12
CA LEU A 377 3.86 -9.19 -0.15
C LEU A 377 5.25 -9.66 -0.59
N ASP A 378 5.54 -9.63 -1.90
CA ASP A 378 6.86 -9.94 -2.47
C ASP A 378 7.96 -8.97 -2.01
N LEU A 379 7.61 -7.77 -1.51
CA LEU A 379 8.59 -6.83 -0.96
C LEU A 379 9.37 -7.41 0.23
N HIS A 380 8.75 -8.29 1.02
CA HIS A 380 9.33 -8.89 2.22
C HIS A 380 10.28 -10.06 1.94
N HIS A 381 10.22 -10.62 0.72
CA HIS A 381 11.01 -11.80 0.36
C HIS A 381 12.43 -11.44 -0.07
N PHE A 382 12.64 -10.19 -0.50
CA PHE A 382 13.92 -9.71 -0.97
C PHE A 382 14.23 -8.34 -0.35
N PRO A 383 14.47 -8.27 0.97
CA PRO A 383 14.86 -7.03 1.61
C PRO A 383 16.31 -6.67 1.24
N TYR A 384 16.62 -5.37 1.19
CA TYR A 384 18.00 -4.90 1.00
C TYR A 384 18.84 -5.18 2.26
N GLU A 385 18.23 -5.01 3.43
CA GLU A 385 18.78 -5.25 4.76
C GLU A 385 17.83 -6.10 5.62
N GLY A 386 18.40 -6.97 6.45
CA GLY A 386 17.64 -7.89 7.30
C GLY A 386 17.19 -9.16 6.59
N GLU A 387 16.48 -10.01 7.33
CA GLU A 387 16.12 -11.36 6.88
C GLU A 387 14.89 -11.36 5.96
N PRO A 388 14.87 -12.18 4.90
CA PRO A 388 13.65 -12.46 4.13
C PRO A 388 12.52 -13.01 5.00
N VAL A 389 11.29 -12.68 4.64
CA VAL A 389 10.07 -13.26 5.25
C VAL A 389 9.18 -13.85 4.15
N ASP A 390 8.80 -15.12 4.32
CA ASP A 390 7.87 -15.83 3.43
C ASP A 390 6.42 -15.43 3.74
N MET A 391 6.07 -14.18 3.39
CA MET A 391 4.75 -13.59 3.70
C MET A 391 3.60 -14.35 3.04
N MET A 392 3.87 -15.03 1.93
CA MET A 392 2.82 -15.80 1.24
C MET A 392 2.53 -17.11 1.97
N SER A 393 3.54 -17.76 2.56
CA SER A 393 3.32 -18.89 3.47
C SER A 393 2.52 -18.50 4.71
N GLU A 394 2.80 -17.33 5.31
CA GLU A 394 2.01 -16.79 6.43
C GLU A 394 0.55 -16.54 6.03
N LEU A 395 0.31 -15.96 4.86
CA LEU A 395 -1.05 -15.73 4.35
C LEU A 395 -1.77 -17.06 4.11
N TRP A 396 -1.09 -18.09 3.59
CA TRP A 396 -1.67 -19.42 3.48
C TRP A 396 -2.05 -20.04 4.84
N GLU A 397 -1.42 -19.64 5.97
CA GLU A 397 -1.78 -20.16 7.31
C GLU A 397 -3.10 -19.50 7.77
N VAL A 398 -3.28 -18.23 7.44
CA VAL A 398 -4.53 -17.51 7.73
C VAL A 398 -5.68 -18.07 6.89
N VAL A 399 -5.42 -18.38 5.63
CA VAL A 399 -6.43 -18.84 4.66
C VAL A 399 -6.79 -20.31 4.86
N PHE A 400 -5.78 -21.16 5.03
CA PHE A 400 -5.90 -22.59 5.29
C PHE A 400 -5.14 -22.91 6.59
N PRO A 401 -5.75 -22.64 7.76
CA PRO A 401 -5.11 -22.99 9.03
C PRO A 401 -4.92 -24.49 9.12
N LYS A 402 -3.75 -24.92 9.59
CA LYS A 402 -3.51 -26.34 9.87
C LYS A 402 -4.55 -26.84 10.86
N VAL A 403 -5.47 -27.67 10.39
CA VAL A 403 -6.28 -28.49 11.29
C VAL A 403 -5.30 -29.44 11.97
N LEU A 404 -4.99 -29.20 13.24
CA LEU A 404 -4.34 -30.21 14.07
C LEU A 404 -5.29 -31.41 14.11
N MET A 405 -5.05 -32.40 13.24
CA MET A 405 -5.71 -33.70 13.37
C MET A 405 -5.14 -34.37 14.62
N GLY A 406 -5.84 -34.21 15.74
CA GLY A 406 -5.50 -34.82 17.01
C GLY A 406 -6.52 -34.48 18.09
N THR A 407 -7.53 -35.34 18.22
CA THR A 407 -8.48 -35.48 19.34
C THR A 407 -9.52 -34.37 19.57
N GLU A 408 -10.78 -34.81 19.61
CA GLU A 408 -11.94 -34.04 20.02
C GLU A 408 -11.74 -33.31 21.35
N LYS A 409 -12.04 -32.01 21.36
CA LYS A 409 -12.98 -31.45 22.35
C LYS A 409 -13.52 -30.11 21.84
N LYS A 410 -14.85 -30.04 21.78
CA LYS A 410 -15.63 -28.83 21.55
C LYS A 410 -15.10 -27.68 22.41
N MET A 411 -14.72 -26.58 21.77
CA MET A 411 -14.91 -25.24 22.33
C MET A 411 -15.70 -24.43 21.31
N THR A 412 -17.02 -24.48 21.47
CA THR A 412 -17.91 -23.43 21.03
C THR A 412 -17.66 -22.22 21.92
N GLU A 413 -16.90 -21.24 21.44
CA GLU A 413 -17.03 -19.86 21.92
C GLU A 413 -17.26 -18.96 20.71
N THR A 414 -18.54 -18.65 20.56
CA THR A 414 -19.10 -17.57 19.76
C THR A 414 -18.42 -16.25 20.12
N LEU A 415 -17.79 -15.61 19.13
CA LEU A 415 -17.55 -14.17 19.14
C LEU A 415 -18.92 -13.48 19.10
N GLU A 416 -19.47 -13.16 20.27
CA GLU A 416 -20.58 -12.22 20.37
C GLU A 416 -20.06 -10.78 20.22
N PRO A 417 -20.78 -9.92 19.47
CA PRO A 417 -20.40 -8.52 19.31
C PRO A 417 -20.72 -7.73 20.59
N VAL A 418 -19.71 -7.08 21.15
CA VAL A 418 -19.83 -6.21 22.32
C VAL A 418 -20.61 -4.94 21.96
N HIS A 419 -21.91 -4.95 22.27
CA HIS A 419 -22.72 -3.74 22.43
C HIS A 419 -22.94 -3.48 23.93
N ASN A 420 -22.15 -2.57 24.53
CA ASN A 420 -22.63 -1.54 25.48
C ASN A 420 -21.46 -0.86 26.21
N LEU A 421 -21.31 0.45 25.98
CA LEU A 421 -20.73 1.37 26.95
C LEU A 421 -21.61 2.63 27.00
N ALA A 422 -22.69 2.54 27.78
CA ALA A 422 -23.36 3.71 28.33
C ALA A 422 -23.13 3.70 29.84
N GLY A 423 -22.26 4.61 30.28
CA GLY A 423 -21.83 4.74 31.66
C GLY A 423 -22.95 5.15 32.62
N THR A 424 -22.87 4.56 33.81
CA THR A 424 -23.62 4.88 35.02
C THR A 424 -23.41 6.32 35.46
N ARG A 425 -24.52 7.03 35.70
CA ARG A 425 -24.58 8.33 36.40
C ARG A 425 -24.37 8.13 37.91
N GLY A 426 -23.38 8.86 38.43
CA GLY A 426 -23.39 9.70 39.65
C GLY A 426 -24.01 9.20 40.96
N LYS A 427 -23.19 9.22 42.01
CA LYS A 427 -23.64 9.54 43.38
C LYS A 427 -22.70 10.55 44.04
N LYS A 428 -23.33 11.60 44.60
CA LYS A 428 -22.86 12.53 45.65
C LYS A 428 -22.30 11.71 46.83
N TYR A 429 -21.30 12.12 47.61
CA TYR A 429 -21.01 13.41 48.25
C TYR A 429 -19.52 13.68 48.30
#